data_AF-A0A7S0N6D4-F1
#
_entry.id   AF-A0A7S0N6D4-F1
#
_cell.length_a   1.000
_cell.length_b   1.000
_cell.length_c   1.000
_cell.angle_alpha   90.00
_cell.angle_beta   90.00
_cell.angle_gamma   90.00
#
_symmetry.space_group_name_H-M   'P 1'
#
loop_
_entity.id
_entity.type
_entity.pdbx_description
1 polymer ?
#
loop_
_entity_poly.entity_id
_entity_poly.type
_entity_poly.pdbx_seq_one_letter_code
_entity_poly.pdbx_strand_id
1 'polypeptide(L)'
;PALLATVYLLFIVALLRKISAMSWVVFVRELNRSVSHKIFIFSVINVFWGMTISGMLVDSWSQLTSGEKESFEEVLKLFVKSIPPQASFFISFFIIKTFSGIPLAMLNAKKVALLYIRRGLFGSGDGNAAHPDKDGELAG
;
A
#
# COMPACT_ATOMS: atom_id res chain seq x y z
N PRO A 1 2.03 7.75 12.43
CA PRO A 1 3.01 6.73 11.97
C PRO A 1 2.46 5.75 10.91
N ALA A 2 1.28 5.14 11.12
CA ALA A 2 0.74 4.13 10.21
C ALA A 2 0.50 4.65 8.77
N LEU A 3 -0.04 5.86 8.63
CA LEU A 3 -0.24 6.50 7.32
C LEU A 3 1.09 6.72 6.57
N LEU A 4 2.13 7.18 7.28
CA LEU A 4 3.46 7.40 6.70
C LEU A 4 4.05 6.09 6.18
N ALA A 5 3.93 5.00 6.94
CA ALA A 5 4.35 3.67 6.51
C ALA A 5 3.56 3.17 5.28
N THR A 6 2.26 3.48 5.21
CA THR A 6 1.43 3.15 4.04
C THR A 6 1.88 3.92 2.79
N VAL A 7 2.14 5.22 2.92
CA VAL A 7 2.63 6.06 1.80
C VAL A 7 4.01 5.61 1.34
N TYR A 8 4.91 5.35 2.29
CA TYR A 8 6.25 4.82 2.00
C TYR A 8 6.20 3.49 1.22
N LEU A 9 5.36 2.55 1.65
CA LEU A 9 5.17 1.30 0.93
C LEU A 9 4.59 1.48 -0.48
N LEU A 10 3.64 2.40 -0.66
CA LEU A 10 3.09 2.74 -1.98
C LEU A 10 4.18 3.23 -2.93
N PHE A 11 5.05 4.11 -2.45
CA PHE A 11 6.19 4.62 -3.21
C PHE A 11 7.14 3.48 -3.62
N ILE A 12 7.45 2.59 -2.68
CA ILE A 12 8.36 1.47 -2.93
C ILE A 12 7.77 0.44 -3.89
N VAL A 13 6.49 0.11 -3.77
CA VAL A 13 5.83 -0.79 -4.74
C VAL A 13 5.90 -0.20 -6.15
N ALA A 14 5.74 1.11 -6.30
CA ALA A 14 5.89 1.76 -7.60
C ALA A 14 7.34 1.67 -8.12
N LEU A 15 8.33 1.88 -7.26
CA LEU A 15 9.75 1.80 -7.60
C LEU A 15 10.19 0.37 -7.98
N LEU A 16 9.80 -0.64 -7.18
CA LEU A 16 10.10 -2.05 -7.45
C LEU A 16 9.44 -2.52 -8.75
N ARG A 17 8.21 -2.08 -9.04
CA ARG A 17 7.56 -2.38 -10.33
C ARG A 17 8.33 -1.81 -11.51
N LYS A 18 8.88 -0.59 -11.40
CA LYS A 18 9.71 0.00 -12.45
C LYS A 18 11.01 -0.78 -12.68
N ILE A 19 11.71 -1.14 -11.61
CA ILE A 19 12.95 -1.93 -11.70
C ILE A 19 12.66 -3.32 -12.26
N SER A 20 11.56 -3.95 -11.85
CA SER A 20 11.23 -5.27 -12.36
C SER A 20 10.73 -5.24 -13.81
N ALA A 21 10.08 -4.17 -14.26
CA ALA A 21 9.74 -4.01 -15.67
C ALA A 21 11.00 -3.90 -16.56
N MET A 22 12.14 -3.50 -15.98
CA MET A 22 13.44 -3.46 -16.66
C MET A 22 14.17 -4.81 -16.67
N SER A 23 13.78 -5.76 -15.81
CA SER A 23 14.32 -7.12 -15.87
C SER A 23 13.75 -7.89 -17.07
N TRP A 24 14.62 -8.52 -17.84
CA TRP A 24 14.31 -9.25 -19.07
C TRP A 24 13.54 -10.55 -18.79
N VAL A 25 12.27 -10.43 -18.44
CA VAL A 25 11.39 -11.57 -18.20
C VAL A 25 10.44 -11.72 -19.38
N VAL A 26 10.49 -12.87 -20.05
CA VAL A 26 9.75 -13.15 -21.29
C VAL A 26 8.22 -13.23 -21.05
N PHE A 27 7.79 -13.61 -19.85
CA PHE A 27 6.38 -13.83 -19.52
C PHE A 27 5.87 -12.88 -18.42
N VAL A 28 4.72 -12.24 -18.68
CA VAL A 28 4.06 -11.30 -17.75
C VAL A 28 3.68 -11.95 -16.42
N ARG A 29 3.27 -13.23 -16.43
CA ARG A 29 2.89 -13.96 -15.21
C ARG A 29 4.10 -14.15 -14.28
N GLU A 30 5.23 -14.49 -14.87
CA GLU A 30 6.48 -14.70 -14.12
C GLU A 30 7.04 -13.38 -13.61
N LEU A 31 6.89 -12.30 -14.39
CA LEU A 31 7.19 -10.96 -13.93
C LEU A 31 6.34 -10.58 -12.71
N ASN A 32 5.02 -10.77 -12.75
CA ASN A 32 4.14 -10.45 -11.63
C ASN A 32 4.43 -11.29 -10.38
N ARG A 33 4.79 -12.57 -10.54
CA ARG A 33 5.19 -13.45 -9.44
C ARG A 33 6.48 -12.97 -8.78
N SER A 34 7.49 -12.65 -9.59
CA SER A 34 8.78 -12.12 -9.12
C SER A 34 8.62 -10.76 -8.42
N VAL A 35 7.84 -9.85 -9.01
CA VAL A 35 7.50 -8.54 -8.40
C VAL A 35 6.82 -8.73 -7.05
N SER A 36 5.83 -9.61 -6.97
CA SER A 36 5.08 -9.86 -5.72
C SER A 36 5.98 -10.44 -4.63
N HIS A 37 6.89 -11.34 -4.99
CA HIS A 37 7.87 -11.90 -4.06
C HIS A 37 8.84 -10.84 -3.52
N LYS A 38 9.37 -9.97 -4.39
CA LYS A 38 10.24 -8.86 -4.00
C LYS A 38 9.52 -7.88 -3.07
N ILE A 39 8.28 -7.53 -3.40
CA ILE A 39 7.45 -6.65 -2.56
C ILE A 39 7.18 -7.29 -1.19
N PHE A 40 6.90 -8.59 -1.15
CA PHE A 40 6.65 -9.33 0.08
C PHE A 40 7.87 -9.32 1.00
N ILE A 41 9.03 -9.77 0.50
CA ILE A 41 10.27 -9.79 1.29
C ILE A 41 10.63 -8.38 1.79
N PHE A 42 10.52 -7.38 0.91
CA PHE A 42 10.78 -6.00 1.28
C PHE A 42 9.86 -5.52 2.42
N SER A 43 8.56 -5.80 2.33
CA SER A 43 7.59 -5.37 3.34
C SER A 43 7.84 -6.05 4.70
N VAL A 44 8.23 -7.32 4.71
CA VAL A 44 8.54 -8.04 5.95
C VAL A 44 9.79 -7.46 6.59
N ILE A 45 10.87 -7.28 5.83
CA ILE A 45 12.13 -6.79 6.41
C ILE A 45 12.03 -5.32 6.83
N ASN A 46 11.44 -4.45 6.00
CA ASN A 46 11.48 -3.01 6.29
C ASN A 46 10.34 -2.54 7.19
N VAL A 47 9.13 -3.09 7.02
CA VAL A 47 7.96 -2.58 7.75
C VAL A 47 7.67 -3.43 8.97
N PHE A 48 7.84 -4.75 8.90
CA PHE A 48 7.64 -5.58 10.09
C PHE A 48 8.89 -5.51 10.99
N TRP A 49 10.03 -5.99 10.52
CA TRP A 49 11.26 -5.99 11.33
C TRP A 49 11.78 -4.58 11.64
N GLY A 50 11.74 -3.66 10.67
CA GLY A 50 12.17 -2.27 10.91
C GLY A 50 11.36 -1.57 12.00
N MET A 51 10.03 -1.75 12.03
CA MET A 51 9.20 -1.14 13.08
C MET A 51 9.35 -1.83 14.42
N THR A 52 9.49 -3.16 14.45
CA THR A 52 9.71 -3.89 15.70
C THR A 52 11.05 -3.55 16.32
N ILE A 53 12.14 -3.52 15.54
CA ILE A 53 13.47 -3.14 16.03
C ILE A 53 13.52 -1.67 16.42
N SER A 54 12.97 -0.77 15.60
CA SER A 54 12.94 0.66 15.94
C SER A 54 12.09 0.95 17.17
N GLY A 55 10.96 0.26 17.35
CA GLY A 55 10.11 0.41 18.53
C GLY A 55 10.84 -0.04 19.79
N MET A 56 11.49 -1.21 19.74
CA MET A 56 12.35 -1.67 20.83
C MET A 56 13.46 -0.68 21.14
N LEU A 57 14.18 -0.16 20.13
CA LEU A 57 15.26 0.80 20.36
C LEU A 57 14.78 2.10 21.00
N VAL A 58 13.61 2.61 20.61
CA VAL A 58 13.03 3.81 21.22
C VAL A 58 12.60 3.54 22.67
N ASP A 59 11.99 2.38 22.94
CA ASP A 59 11.56 2.00 24.29
C ASP A 59 12.74 1.71 25.22
N SER A 60 13.82 1.14 24.68
CA SER A 60 15.07 0.85 25.40
C SER A 60 16.00 2.07 25.48
N TRP A 61 15.80 3.12 24.68
CA TRP A 61 16.66 4.31 24.69
C TRP A 61 16.76 4.93 26.08
N SER A 62 15.64 5.01 26.81
CA SER A 62 15.63 5.50 28.18
C SER A 62 16.42 4.62 29.14
N GLN A 63 16.49 3.31 28.90
CA GLN A 63 17.22 2.35 29.74
C GLN A 63 18.73 2.38 29.48
N LEU A 64 19.13 2.54 28.21
CA LEU A 64 20.52 2.72 27.79
C LEU A 64 21.14 3.99 28.38
N THR A 65 20.37 5.08 28.49
CA THR A 65 20.84 6.32 29.11
C THR A 65 21.00 6.25 30.64
N SER A 66 20.34 5.29 31.29
CA SER A 66 20.42 5.08 32.75
C SER A 66 21.49 4.08 33.20
N GLY A 67 22.25 3.49 32.27
CA GLY A 67 23.45 2.69 32.57
C GLY A 67 23.17 1.29 33.16
N GLU A 68 21.98 0.75 32.94
CA GLU A 68 21.59 -0.57 33.44
C GLU A 68 22.25 -1.69 32.60
N LYS A 69 22.69 -2.77 33.25
CA LYS A 69 23.39 -3.88 32.60
C LYS A 69 22.38 -4.80 31.92
N GLU A 70 22.26 -4.66 30.60
CA GLU A 70 21.42 -5.48 29.73
C GLU A 70 21.63 -7.00 29.96
N SER A 71 20.76 -7.61 30.76
CA SER A 71 20.63 -9.07 30.87
C SER A 71 19.64 -9.59 29.82
N PHE A 72 19.77 -10.84 29.38
CA PHE A 72 18.81 -11.47 28.46
C PHE A 72 17.37 -11.43 29.00
N GLU A 73 17.18 -11.53 30.32
CA GLU A 73 15.86 -11.37 30.94
C GLU A 73 15.28 -9.95 30.80
N GLU A 74 16.14 -8.94 30.76
CA GLU A 74 15.76 -7.54 30.64
C GLU A 74 15.34 -7.20 29.21
N VAL A 75 16.09 -7.73 28.23
CA VAL A 75 15.71 -7.70 26.80
C VAL A 75 14.37 -8.39 26.58
N LEU A 76 14.12 -9.53 27.22
CA LEU A 76 12.83 -10.22 27.13
C LEU A 76 11.69 -9.41 27.76
N LYS A 77 11.91 -8.78 28.93
CA LYS A 77 10.91 -7.90 29.57
C LYS A 77 10.59 -6.70 28.70
N LEU A 78 11.61 -6.08 28.10
CA LEU A 78 11.46 -4.99 27.13
C LEU A 78 10.71 -5.43 25.90
N PHE A 79 11.04 -6.60 25.34
CA PHE A 79 10.34 -7.16 24.19
C PHE A 79 8.85 -7.31 24.48
N VAL A 80 8.49 -7.98 25.59
CA VAL A 80 7.09 -8.17 26.00
C VAL A 80 6.38 -6.84 26.23
N LYS A 81 7.04 -5.85 26.83
CA LYS A 81 6.49 -4.49 27.02
C LYS A 81 6.26 -3.75 25.70
N SER A 82 7.10 -3.98 24.70
CA SER A 82 7.03 -3.34 23.38
C SER A 82 5.99 -3.96 22.43
N ILE A 83 5.50 -5.18 22.72
CA ILE A 83 4.51 -5.88 21.88
C ILE A 83 3.17 -5.11 21.75
N PRO A 84 2.51 -4.65 22.84
CA PRO A 84 1.20 -4.01 22.70
C PRO A 84 1.20 -2.70 21.89
N PRO A 85 2.17 -1.77 22.08
CA PRO A 85 2.30 -0.59 21.23
C PRO A 85 2.53 -0.94 19.76
N GLN A 86 3.39 -1.92 19.47
CA GLN A 86 3.66 -2.38 18.11
C GLN A 86 2.43 -3.03 17.47
N ALA A 87 1.70 -3.87 18.22
CA ALA A 87 0.46 -4.49 17.75
C ALA A 87 -0.60 -3.43 17.39
N SER A 88 -0.74 -2.39 18.21
CA SER A 88 -1.67 -1.27 17.96
C SER A 88 -1.32 -0.51 16.68
N PHE A 89 -0.02 -0.33 16.40
CA PHE A 89 0.44 0.22 15.13
C PHE A 89 0.07 -0.68 13.95
N PHE A 90 0.32 -1.99 14.03
CA PHE A 90 0.01 -2.92 12.93
C PHE A 90 -1.49 -3.03 12.66
N ILE A 91 -2.32 -3.01 13.71
CA ILE A 91 -3.79 -2.97 13.58
C ILE A 91 -4.19 -1.70 12.83
N SER A 92 -3.69 -0.53 13.24
CA SER A 92 -4.00 0.74 12.56
C SER A 92 -3.52 0.76 11.11
N PHE A 93 -2.32 0.23 10.85
CA PHE A 93 -1.76 0.10 9.50
C PHE A 93 -2.61 -0.82 8.62
N PHE A 94 -3.07 -1.96 9.16
CA PHE A 94 -3.95 -2.89 8.47
C PHE A 94 -5.31 -2.27 8.16
N ILE A 95 -5.91 -1.56 9.13
CA ILE A 95 -7.18 -0.85 8.93
C ILE A 95 -7.03 0.16 7.80
N ILE A 96 -6.03 1.04 7.84
CA ILE A 96 -5.82 2.04 6.79
C ILE A 96 -5.66 1.34 5.44
N LYS A 97 -4.80 0.34 5.33
CA LYS A 97 -4.54 -0.36 4.05
C LYS A 97 -5.79 -1.05 3.50
N THR A 98 -6.59 -1.65 4.35
CA THR A 98 -7.78 -2.42 3.95
C THR A 98 -8.94 -1.49 3.59
N PHE A 99 -9.24 -0.53 4.46
CA PHE A 99 -10.34 0.43 4.27
C PHE A 99 -10.03 1.49 3.22
N SER A 100 -8.77 1.85 2.98
CA SER A 100 -8.43 2.75 1.86
C SER A 100 -8.26 1.99 0.55
N GLY A 101 -7.80 0.75 0.59
CA GLY A 101 -7.45 -0.03 -0.61
C GLY A 101 -8.66 -0.62 -1.33
N ILE A 102 -9.53 -1.33 -0.60
CA ILE A 102 -10.65 -2.08 -1.19
C ILE A 102 -11.69 -1.14 -1.82
N PRO A 103 -12.19 -0.10 -1.13
CA PRO A 103 -13.21 0.78 -1.71
C PRO A 103 -12.68 1.57 -2.90
N LEU A 104 -11.42 1.98 -2.85
CA LEU A 104 -10.78 2.74 -3.94
C LEU A 104 -10.56 1.88 -5.19
N ALA A 105 -10.28 0.59 -5.00
CA ALA A 105 -10.21 -0.38 -6.10
C ALA A 105 -11.60 -0.66 -6.70
N MET A 106 -12.63 -0.79 -5.86
CA MET A 106 -14.03 -0.96 -6.31
C MET A 106 -14.52 0.24 -7.13
N LEU A 107 -14.22 1.46 -6.66
CA LEU A 107 -14.52 2.69 -7.40
C LEU A 107 -13.80 2.75 -8.76
N ASN A 108 -12.76 1.94 -8.98
CA ASN A 108 -11.84 2.07 -10.10
C ASN A 108 -11.37 3.53 -10.26
N ALA A 109 -10.93 4.15 -9.16
CA ALA A 109 -10.65 5.59 -9.10
C ALA A 109 -9.80 6.10 -10.27
N LYS A 110 -8.83 5.31 -10.76
CA LYS A 110 -8.03 5.63 -11.95
C LYS A 110 -8.87 5.76 -13.22
N LYS A 111 -9.80 4.83 -13.48
CA LYS A 111 -10.67 4.87 -14.67
C LYS A 111 -11.64 6.03 -14.59
N VAL A 112 -12.21 6.28 -13.40
CA VAL A 112 -13.10 7.42 -13.16
C VAL A 112 -12.35 8.73 -13.36
N ALA A 113 -11.19 8.91 -12.74
CA ALA A 113 -10.37 10.10 -12.93
C ALA A 113 -9.98 10.32 -14.40
N LEU A 114 -9.59 9.25 -15.12
CA LEU A 114 -9.29 9.32 -16.55
C LEU A 114 -10.52 9.73 -17.38
N LEU A 115 -11.71 9.23 -17.04
CA LEU A 115 -12.95 9.61 -17.72
C LEU A 115 -13.27 11.09 -17.53
N TYR A 116 -13.14 11.61 -16.31
CA TYR A 116 -13.37 13.03 -16.01
C TYR A 116 -12.36 13.91 -16.76
N ILE A 117 -11.07 13.57 -16.71
CA ILE A 117 -10.02 14.30 -17.42
C ILE A 117 -10.24 14.22 -18.94
N ARG A 118 -10.61 13.05 -19.48
CA ARG A 118 -10.88 12.88 -20.92
C ARG A 118 -12.12 13.65 -21.38
N ARG A 119 -13.21 13.69 -20.60
CA ARG A 119 -14.38 14.52 -20.91
C ARG A 119 -14.05 16.02 -20.84
N GLY A 120 -13.23 16.45 -19.87
CA GLY A 120 -12.78 17.84 -19.80
C GLY A 120 -11.87 18.25 -20.96
N LEU A 121 -11.00 17.34 -21.44
CA LEU A 121 -10.05 17.62 -22.52
C LEU A 121 -10.59 17.36 -23.94
N PHE A 122 -11.47 16.38 -24.14
CA PHE A 122 -11.98 15.95 -25.45
C PHE A 122 -13.48 16.19 -25.65
N GLY A 123 -14.21 16.65 -24.63
CA GLY A 123 -15.67 16.85 -24.66
C GLY A 123 -16.16 18.15 -25.29
N SER A 124 -15.28 18.95 -25.89
CA SER A 124 -15.68 20.16 -26.64
C SER A 124 -15.79 19.95 -28.15
N GLY A 125 -15.57 18.71 -28.64
CA GLY A 125 -15.37 18.43 -30.07
C GLY A 125 -16.44 17.62 -30.81
N ASP A 126 -17.23 16.76 -30.15
CA ASP A 126 -18.22 15.94 -30.85
C ASP A 126 -19.57 15.95 -30.13
N GLY A 127 -20.47 16.78 -30.65
CA GLY A 127 -21.89 16.57 -30.47
C GLY A 127 -22.31 15.28 -31.18
N ASN A 128 -23.18 14.53 -30.52
CA ASN A 128 -24.13 13.61 -31.14
C ASN A 128 -23.56 12.35 -31.82
N ALA A 129 -23.25 11.30 -31.04
CA ALA A 129 -23.30 9.92 -31.53
C ALA A 129 -23.29 8.90 -30.37
N ALA A 130 -24.43 8.70 -29.69
CA ALA A 130 -24.79 7.42 -29.07
C ALA A 130 -26.18 7.50 -28.40
N HIS A 131 -27.24 7.58 -29.21
CA HIS A 131 -28.53 6.97 -28.89
C HIS A 131 -29.39 6.89 -30.15
N PRO A 132 -29.58 5.69 -30.73
CA PRO A 132 -30.80 5.36 -31.42
C PRO A 132 -31.43 4.18 -30.68
N ASP A 133 -32.32 4.49 -29.75
CA ASP A 133 -33.34 3.52 -29.35
C ASP A 133 -34.57 4.29 -28.92
N LYS A 134 -35.35 4.73 -29.92
CA LYS A 134 -36.75 5.13 -29.80
C LYS A 134 -37.45 4.96 -31.15
N ASP A 135 -37.54 3.72 -31.61
CA ASP A 135 -38.43 3.35 -32.70
C ASP A 135 -39.68 2.71 -32.08
N GLY A 136 -40.43 3.54 -31.37
CA GLY A 136 -41.77 3.23 -30.89
C GLY A 136 -42.77 4.08 -31.65
N GLU A 137 -42.98 3.78 -32.94
CA GLU A 137 -44.17 4.21 -33.68
C GLU A 137 -44.29 3.39 -34.97
N LEU A 138 -45.10 2.34 -34.98
CA LEU A 138 -45.94 1.90 -36.11
C LEU A 138 -46.91 0.83 -35.59
N ALA A 139 -48.03 1.30 -35.02
CA ALA A 139 -49.29 0.58 -35.11
C ALA A 139 -49.89 0.89 -36.50
N GLY A 140 -50.29 -0.15 -37.24
CA GLY A 140 -50.90 -0.05 -38.57
C GLY A 140 -50.89 -1.39 -39.28
#